data_AF-A0A947I3H3-F1
#
_entry.id   AF-A0A947I3H3-F1
#
_cell.length_a   1.000
_cell.length_b   1.000
_cell.length_c   1.000
_cell.angle_alpha   90.00
_cell.angle_beta   90.00
_cell.angle_gamma   90.00
#
_symmetry.space_group_name_H-M   'P 1'
#
loop_
_entity.id
_entity.type
_entity.pdbx_description
1 polymer ?
#
loop_
_entity_poly.entity_id
_entity_poly.type
_entity_poly.pdbx_seq_one_letter_code
_entity_poly.pdbx_strand_id
1 'polypeptide(L)'
;MDDFHVHFRSTKAFFSGGDVHKEPKEWGEEHWIVNKEYCGKKLMLKKDRRCSMHTHKEKDEVFYIQSGKVKLETGGEEFVLEPGDFIHIPPRTPHRFTGIEDSEIFEFSTNHQEDDSYRTEYSGHVDVERFGRQTEIVNSFKGRSILVVGDCMLDRYTQGSIDRISPEAPVPVVRAREVKEMLGGAGNAVANIKELGANVQIISVVGKDGPGQQIKTLLKDKGIKSTLLSESTRPTTVKHRIVSANMQQIVRIDTEESHPISSGTEKRLIMAMKEVAPSARAILLTDYAKGVLTSKVISTGYSLGKKNGIPVILDPKPNGIASLEDLKDASVVTPNMREARLLLGDYDSEPEKIGCKLSSDIRGTLVLTRGGDGMDVYKKGKLIIHFDSHSPDVVDVSGAGDTVAAVVTLCMACGSTVEDAADIGNRAASIVVRKSGAATLTVGELIDVL
;
A
#
# COMPACT_ATOMS: atom_id res chain seq x y z
N MET A 1 -45.78 10.69 42.19
CA MET A 1 -44.56 11.33 42.71
C MET A 1 -43.53 10.25 42.61
N ASP A 2 -42.86 10.23 41.46
CA ASP A 2 -42.01 9.11 41.06
C ASP A 2 -40.71 9.11 41.87
N ASP A 3 -40.31 7.89 42.21
CA ASP A 3 -39.27 7.54 43.18
C ASP A 3 -37.90 8.13 42.82
N PHE A 4 -37.41 9.05 43.66
CA PHE A 4 -36.00 9.40 43.68
C PHE A 4 -35.25 8.40 44.55
N HIS A 5 -34.38 7.59 43.94
CA HIS A 5 -33.39 6.80 44.68
C HIS A 5 -32.14 7.65 44.98
N VAL A 6 -31.98 8.09 46.23
CA VAL A 6 -30.74 8.68 46.75
C VAL A 6 -29.99 7.62 47.57
N HIS A 7 -28.81 7.21 47.09
CA HIS A 7 -27.90 6.37 47.87
C HIS A 7 -27.10 7.22 48.87
N PHE A 8 -27.44 7.13 50.16
CA PHE A 8 -26.65 7.71 51.24
C PHE A 8 -25.45 6.81 51.57
N ARG A 9 -24.25 7.41 51.55
CA ARG A 9 -22.93 6.90 52.01
C ARG A 9 -22.88 5.41 52.37
N SER A 10 -22.60 4.59 51.36
CA SER A 10 -22.20 3.19 51.57
C SER A 10 -20.74 3.13 52.03
N THR A 11 -20.46 2.41 53.12
CA THR A 11 -19.10 2.00 53.54
C THR A 11 -18.62 0.74 52.81
N LYS A 12 -19.38 0.25 51.82
CA LYS A 12 -18.93 -0.71 50.81
C LYS A 12 -18.71 0.03 49.50
N ALA A 13 -17.60 -0.28 48.81
CA ALA A 13 -17.31 0.24 47.47
C ALA A 13 -18.57 0.14 46.58
N PHE A 14 -18.89 1.21 45.86
CA PHE A 14 -19.99 1.22 44.88
C PHE A 14 -19.80 0.16 43.78
N PHE A 15 -18.56 -0.32 43.63
CA PHE A 15 -18.18 -1.40 42.74
C PHE A 15 -17.89 -2.65 43.57
N SER A 16 -18.86 -3.56 43.65
CA SER A 16 -18.60 -4.95 44.01
C SER A 16 -19.52 -5.86 43.21
N GLY A 17 -18.99 -6.48 42.15
CA GLY A 17 -19.62 -7.65 41.52
C GLY A 17 -19.58 -7.70 40.00
N GLY A 18 -18.94 -8.76 39.48
CA GLY A 18 -19.53 -9.57 38.41
C GLY A 18 -19.25 -9.16 36.98
N ASP A 19 -20.03 -8.22 36.44
CA ASP A 19 -20.29 -8.16 34.99
C ASP A 19 -20.17 -6.74 34.42
N VAL A 20 -19.04 -6.08 34.62
CA VAL A 20 -18.67 -4.93 33.78
C VAL A 20 -18.34 -5.49 32.40
N HIS A 21 -19.14 -5.16 31.38
CA HIS A 21 -18.83 -5.56 30.01
C HIS A 21 -17.51 -4.89 29.60
N LYS A 22 -16.51 -5.71 29.33
CA LYS A 22 -15.20 -5.26 28.85
C LYS A 22 -15.17 -5.47 27.35
N GLU A 23 -15.14 -4.37 26.63
CA GLU A 23 -15.07 -4.35 25.19
C GLU A 23 -13.62 -4.02 24.79
N PRO A 24 -12.84 -5.01 24.31
CA PRO A 24 -11.48 -4.76 23.88
C PRO A 24 -11.47 -3.90 22.60
N LYS A 25 -10.57 -2.93 22.53
CA LYS A 25 -10.38 -2.06 21.35
C LYS A 25 -8.90 -2.03 20.95
N GLU A 26 -8.60 -1.70 19.70
CA GLU A 26 -7.19 -1.59 19.26
C GLU A 26 -6.40 -0.47 19.97
N TRP A 27 -7.13 0.50 20.54
CA TRP A 27 -6.56 1.60 21.30
C TRP A 27 -6.50 1.36 22.81
N GLY A 28 -7.07 0.26 23.30
CA GLY A 28 -7.30 0.08 24.74
C GLY A 28 -8.45 -0.87 25.05
N GLU A 29 -9.29 -0.49 26.00
CA GLU A 29 -10.53 -1.21 26.31
C GLU A 29 -11.58 -0.25 26.86
N GLU A 30 -12.85 -0.56 26.62
CA GLU A 30 -13.98 0.13 27.21
C GLU A 30 -14.60 -0.75 28.30
N HIS A 31 -14.84 -0.17 29.47
CA HIS A 31 -15.55 -0.80 30.57
C HIS A 31 -16.92 -0.15 30.65
N TRP A 32 -17.95 -0.85 30.20
CA TRP A 32 -19.30 -0.32 30.16
C TRP A 32 -19.93 -0.47 31.54
N ILE A 33 -20.16 0.67 32.20
CA ILE A 33 -20.71 0.75 33.55
C ILE A 33 -22.24 0.71 33.47
N VAL A 34 -22.80 1.50 32.56
CA VAL A 34 -24.24 1.51 32.23
C VAL A 34 -24.41 1.86 30.75
N ASN A 35 -25.38 1.27 30.07
CA ASN A 35 -25.80 1.66 28.72
C ASN A 35 -27.30 1.43 28.56
N LYS A 36 -28.11 2.41 29.03
CA LYS A 36 -29.59 2.39 28.96
C LYS A 36 -30.09 3.69 28.33
N GLU A 37 -30.82 4.53 29.07
CA GLU A 37 -31.16 5.90 28.66
C GLU A 37 -29.93 6.82 28.72
N TYR A 38 -29.01 6.49 29.62
CA TYR A 38 -27.70 7.11 29.79
C TYR A 38 -26.62 6.05 29.67
N CYS A 39 -25.44 6.46 29.23
CA CYS A 39 -24.26 5.63 29.13
C CYS A 39 -23.16 6.17 30.04
N GLY A 40 -22.49 5.26 30.74
CA GLY A 40 -21.30 5.53 31.53
C GLY A 40 -20.25 4.52 31.13
N LYS A 41 -19.12 4.99 30.61
CA LYS A 41 -17.99 4.13 30.25
C LYS A 41 -16.74 4.59 30.97
N LYS A 42 -15.88 3.63 31.30
CA LYS A 42 -14.49 3.90 31.63
C LYS A 42 -13.64 3.44 30.46
N LEU A 43 -12.92 4.36 29.84
CA LEU A 43 -12.03 4.12 28.71
C LEU A 43 -10.60 3.99 29.25
N MET A 44 -9.95 2.89 28.90
CA MET A 44 -8.55 2.63 29.22
C MET A 44 -7.71 2.93 27.98
N LEU A 45 -7.37 4.21 27.77
CA LEU A 45 -6.62 4.63 26.59
C LEU A 45 -5.13 4.38 26.82
N LYS A 46 -4.52 3.52 26.01
CA LYS A 46 -3.09 3.24 26.14
C LYS A 46 -2.25 4.38 25.55
N LYS A 47 -1.04 4.54 26.08
CA LYS A 47 -0.02 5.42 25.53
C LYS A 47 0.21 5.13 24.05
N ASP A 48 0.37 6.19 23.26
CA ASP A 48 0.61 6.17 21.82
C ASP A 48 -0.49 5.40 21.06
N ARG A 49 -1.70 5.30 21.61
CA ARG A 49 -2.88 4.77 20.90
C ARG A 49 -3.90 5.89 20.69
N ARG A 50 -4.61 5.86 19.54
CA ARG A 50 -5.73 6.76 19.24
C ARG A 50 -7.01 5.99 18.96
N CYS A 51 -8.14 6.53 19.40
CA CYS A 51 -9.44 6.12 18.87
C CYS A 51 -9.61 6.67 17.44
N SER A 52 -10.58 6.12 16.69
CA SER A 52 -10.90 6.63 15.35
C SER A 52 -11.41 8.07 15.42
N MET A 53 -11.11 8.88 14.41
CA MET A 53 -11.84 10.12 14.22
C MET A 53 -13.29 9.77 13.88
N HIS A 54 -14.20 10.19 14.74
CA HIS A 54 -15.60 9.80 14.61
C HIS A 54 -16.55 10.92 15.01
N THR A 55 -17.79 10.77 14.58
CA THR A 55 -18.87 11.73 14.80
C THR A 55 -20.14 10.97 15.11
N HIS A 56 -20.79 11.34 16.21
CA HIS A 56 -22.11 10.84 16.59
C HIS A 56 -23.20 11.73 16.01
N LYS A 57 -24.32 11.19 15.53
CA LYS A 57 -25.43 12.01 15.00
C LYS A 57 -26.32 12.52 16.12
N GLU A 58 -26.53 11.70 17.13
CA GLU A 58 -27.49 11.93 18.22
C GLU A 58 -26.84 11.94 19.60
N LYS A 59 -25.76 11.17 19.80
CA LYS A 59 -25.12 11.05 21.12
C LYS A 59 -24.49 12.35 21.60
N ASP A 60 -24.75 12.69 22.85
CA ASP A 60 -24.20 13.84 23.56
C ASP A 60 -23.27 13.34 24.68
N GLU A 61 -22.03 13.81 24.72
CA GLU A 61 -20.96 13.14 25.47
C GLU A 61 -20.13 14.11 26.32
N VAL A 62 -19.86 13.74 27.56
CA VAL A 62 -18.93 14.42 28.45
C VAL A 62 -17.84 13.46 28.87
N PHE A 63 -16.59 13.85 28.67
CA PHE A 63 -15.43 13.09 29.08
C PHE A 63 -14.75 13.78 30.26
N TYR A 64 -14.27 13.00 31.21
CA TYR A 64 -13.50 13.44 32.37
C TYR A 64 -12.20 12.63 32.47
N ILE A 65 -11.06 13.31 32.55
CA ILE A 65 -9.76 12.66 32.64
C ILE A 65 -9.47 12.30 34.10
N GLN A 66 -9.43 11.00 34.41
CA GLN A 66 -9.18 10.51 35.77
C GLN A 66 -7.68 10.39 36.06
N SER A 67 -6.89 9.95 35.09
CA SER A 67 -5.44 9.79 35.19
C SER A 67 -4.78 9.79 33.81
N GLY A 68 -3.46 10.01 33.78
CA GLY A 68 -2.66 10.05 32.55
C GLY A 68 -2.73 11.41 31.85
N LYS A 69 -2.47 11.40 30.54
CA LYS A 69 -2.42 12.60 29.70
C LYS A 69 -2.90 12.26 28.31
N VAL A 70 -3.82 13.07 27.77
CA VAL A 70 -4.53 12.74 26.54
C VAL A 70 -4.53 13.95 25.60
N LYS A 71 -4.26 13.73 24.32
CA LYS A 71 -4.52 14.72 23.27
C LYS A 71 -5.93 14.53 22.72
N LEU A 72 -6.74 15.58 22.71
CA LEU A 72 -8.02 15.64 22.04
C LEU A 72 -7.89 16.45 20.75
N GLU A 73 -8.37 15.91 19.65
CA GLU A 73 -8.53 16.64 18.39
C GLU A 73 -10.02 16.78 18.11
N THR A 74 -10.51 18.01 18.00
CA THR A 74 -11.92 18.30 17.72
C THR A 74 -12.08 19.70 17.13
N GLY A 75 -13.07 19.90 16.25
CA GLY A 75 -13.34 21.22 15.65
C GLY A 75 -12.21 21.82 14.80
N GLY A 76 -11.21 21.00 14.42
CA GLY A 76 -10.00 21.47 13.73
C GLY A 76 -8.90 22.01 14.66
N GLU A 77 -9.07 21.87 15.98
CA GLU A 77 -8.10 22.28 17.01
C GLU A 77 -7.59 21.07 17.79
N GLU A 78 -6.43 21.24 18.43
CA GLU A 78 -5.82 20.23 19.31
C GLU A 78 -5.73 20.75 20.74
N PHE A 79 -6.13 19.89 21.70
CA PHE A 79 -6.08 20.17 23.13
C PHE A 79 -5.29 19.07 23.84
N VAL A 80 -4.53 19.44 24.87
CA VAL A 80 -3.90 18.49 25.78
C VAL A 80 -4.65 18.53 27.10
N LEU A 81 -5.21 17.39 27.50
CA LEU A 81 -6.03 17.24 28.69
C LEU A 81 -5.27 16.45 29.76
N GLU A 82 -5.36 16.93 31.00
CA GLU A 82 -4.69 16.40 32.19
C GLU A 82 -5.73 15.96 33.25
N PRO A 83 -5.33 15.21 34.30
CA PRO A 83 -6.27 14.71 35.30
C PRO A 83 -7.05 15.84 35.98
N GLY A 84 -8.38 15.74 35.99
CA GLY A 84 -9.29 16.77 36.49
C GLY A 84 -9.97 17.59 35.39
N ASP A 85 -9.45 17.56 34.16
CA ASP A 85 -10.09 18.20 33.02
C ASP A 85 -11.35 17.44 32.60
N PHE A 86 -12.34 18.20 32.12
CA PHE A 86 -13.52 17.65 31.48
C PHE A 86 -13.81 18.37 30.17
N ILE A 87 -14.40 17.66 29.23
CA ILE A 87 -14.77 18.19 27.92
C ILE A 87 -16.15 17.67 27.53
N HIS A 88 -16.99 18.59 27.05
CA HIS A 88 -18.30 18.28 26.48
C HIS A 88 -18.16 18.27 24.95
N ILE A 89 -18.58 17.17 24.34
CA ILE A 89 -18.61 16.96 22.90
C ILE A 89 -20.08 16.83 22.48
N PRO A 90 -20.66 17.90 21.89
CA PRO A 90 -22.03 17.87 21.40
C PRO A 90 -22.22 16.89 20.23
N PRO A 91 -23.46 16.46 19.94
CA PRO A 91 -23.77 15.70 18.74
C PRO A 91 -23.25 16.40 17.48
N ARG A 92 -22.82 15.59 16.51
CA ARG A 92 -22.26 16.02 15.21
C ARG A 92 -20.92 16.74 15.29
N THR A 93 -20.21 16.57 16.40
CA THR A 93 -18.86 17.11 16.59
C THR A 93 -17.82 16.00 16.34
N PRO A 94 -17.00 16.12 15.27
CA PRO A 94 -15.89 15.19 15.05
C PRO A 94 -14.89 15.29 16.19
N HIS A 95 -14.49 14.16 16.75
CA HIS A 95 -13.52 14.13 17.81
C HIS A 95 -12.67 12.86 17.84
N ARG A 96 -11.49 12.98 18.45
CA ARG A 96 -10.55 11.89 18.65
C ARG A 96 -9.67 12.12 19.88
N PHE A 97 -9.52 11.09 20.71
CA PHE A 97 -8.53 11.01 21.77
C PHE A 97 -7.30 10.19 21.35
N THR A 98 -6.12 10.69 21.68
CA THR A 98 -4.80 10.02 21.55
C THR A 98 -4.11 10.01 22.90
N GLY A 99 -3.70 8.84 23.39
CA GLY A 99 -3.00 8.73 24.67
C GLY A 99 -1.57 9.24 24.57
N ILE A 100 -1.23 10.30 25.31
CA ILE A 100 0.16 10.73 25.52
C ILE A 100 0.81 9.85 26.60
N GLU A 101 -0.01 9.40 27.56
CA GLU A 101 0.31 8.41 28.58
C GLU A 101 -0.82 7.37 28.66
N ASP A 102 -0.58 6.25 29.35
CA ASP A 102 -1.67 5.34 29.73
C ASP A 102 -2.66 6.12 30.61
N SER A 103 -3.90 6.24 30.14
CA SER A 103 -4.87 7.18 30.69
C SER A 103 -6.20 6.48 30.98
N GLU A 104 -6.82 6.86 32.08
CA GLU A 104 -8.19 6.48 32.41
C GLU A 104 -9.12 7.67 32.16
N ILE A 105 -10.12 7.47 31.31
CA ILE A 105 -11.12 8.49 30.95
C ILE A 105 -12.50 7.97 31.35
N PHE A 106 -13.27 8.79 32.05
CA PHE A 106 -14.69 8.51 32.23
C PHE A 106 -15.50 9.24 31.17
N GLU A 107 -16.33 8.49 30.45
CA GLU A 107 -17.33 9.02 29.54
C GLU A 107 -18.70 8.93 30.22
N PHE A 108 -19.44 10.03 30.17
CA PHE A 108 -20.84 10.15 30.56
C PHE A 108 -21.61 10.67 29.37
N SER A 109 -22.60 9.93 28.90
CA SER A 109 -23.27 10.28 27.66
C SER A 109 -24.72 9.84 27.64
N THR A 110 -25.46 10.28 26.63
CA THR A 110 -26.72 9.63 26.24
C THR A 110 -26.45 8.20 25.77
N ASN A 111 -27.49 7.39 25.56
CA ASN A 111 -27.33 5.98 25.17
C ASN A 111 -26.36 5.77 24.00
N HIS A 112 -25.60 4.68 24.03
CA HIS A 112 -24.67 4.34 22.95
C HIS A 112 -25.29 3.30 22.01
N GLN A 113 -25.38 3.63 20.72
CA GLN A 113 -25.76 2.74 19.63
C GLN A 113 -24.62 2.70 18.59
N GLU A 114 -24.30 1.52 18.06
CA GLU A 114 -23.16 1.36 17.13
C GLU A 114 -23.38 2.04 15.77
N ASP A 115 -24.62 2.09 15.29
CA ASP A 115 -25.03 2.69 14.02
C ASP A 115 -25.12 4.23 14.04
N ASP A 116 -25.02 4.84 15.23
CA ASP A 116 -24.93 6.29 15.42
C ASP A 116 -23.51 6.84 15.17
N SER A 117 -22.48 5.99 15.18
CA SER A 117 -21.09 6.39 14.98
C SER A 117 -20.69 6.39 13.51
N TYR A 118 -20.31 7.56 12.99
CA TYR A 118 -19.67 7.68 11.67
C TYR A 118 -18.17 7.86 11.85
N ARG A 119 -17.37 7.02 11.19
CA ARG A 119 -15.90 7.02 11.31
C ARG A 119 -15.27 7.41 9.99
N THR A 120 -14.26 8.27 10.03
CA THR A 120 -13.45 8.62 8.86
C THR A 120 -12.10 7.91 8.84
N GLU A 121 -11.67 7.37 9.98
CA GLU A 121 -10.36 6.73 10.16
C GLU A 121 -10.48 5.50 11.08
N TYR A 122 -9.45 4.65 11.11
CA TYR A 122 -9.34 3.51 12.02
C TYR A 122 -8.59 3.89 13.31
N SER A 123 -8.94 3.25 14.42
CA SER A 123 -8.18 3.35 15.68
C SER A 123 -6.88 2.56 15.63
N GLY A 124 -5.89 2.85 16.48
CA GLY A 124 -4.66 2.06 16.50
C GLY A 124 -3.48 2.71 17.23
N HIS A 125 -2.30 2.10 17.14
CA HIS A 125 -1.04 2.70 17.61
C HIS A 125 -0.59 3.80 16.67
N VAL A 126 -0.29 4.95 17.25
CA VAL A 126 0.24 6.10 16.52
C VAL A 126 1.48 6.56 17.25
N ASP A 127 2.61 6.14 16.71
CA ASP A 127 3.84 6.91 16.84
C ASP A 127 3.62 8.22 16.08
N VAL A 128 3.26 9.28 16.81
CA VAL A 128 2.87 10.59 16.25
C VAL A 128 4.01 11.20 15.43
N GLU A 129 5.26 10.98 15.86
CA GLU A 129 6.44 11.44 15.12
C GLU A 129 6.57 10.68 13.79
N ARG A 130 6.39 9.36 13.80
CA ARG A 130 6.36 8.55 12.57
C ARG A 130 5.21 8.97 11.66
N PHE A 131 3.99 9.14 12.18
CA PHE A 131 2.83 9.56 11.39
C PHE A 131 3.05 10.91 10.72
N GLY A 132 3.50 11.92 11.49
CA GLY A 132 3.82 13.25 10.97
C GLY A 132 4.87 13.19 9.87
N ARG A 133 6.00 12.50 10.14
CA ARG A 133 7.08 12.29 9.18
C ARG A 133 6.61 11.62 7.90
N GLN A 134 5.84 10.53 7.99
CA GLN A 134 5.39 9.77 6.83
C GLN A 134 4.32 10.52 6.02
N THR A 135 3.45 11.28 6.69
CA THR A 135 2.48 12.16 6.03
C THR A 135 3.19 13.26 5.25
N GLU A 136 4.25 13.86 5.81
CA GLU A 136 5.10 14.83 5.09
C GLU A 136 5.76 14.21 3.86
N ILE A 137 6.30 12.99 3.99
CA ILE A 137 6.89 12.23 2.88
C ILE A 137 5.86 12.04 1.76
N VAL A 138 4.68 11.52 2.07
CA VAL A 138 3.62 11.24 1.09
C VAL A 138 3.14 12.53 0.41
N ASN A 139 2.93 13.60 1.17
CA ASN A 139 2.56 14.91 0.61
C ASN A 139 3.65 15.47 -0.33
N SER A 140 4.92 15.13 -0.09
CA SER A 140 6.05 15.56 -0.92
C SER A 140 6.22 14.79 -2.24
N PHE A 141 5.40 13.75 -2.49
CA PHE A 141 5.36 13.03 -3.76
C PHE A 141 4.95 13.95 -4.92
N LYS A 142 4.07 14.91 -4.63
CA LYS A 142 3.51 15.82 -5.62
C LYS A 142 4.60 16.54 -6.40
N GLY A 143 4.59 16.36 -7.73
CA GLY A 143 5.52 17.02 -8.63
C GLY A 143 6.92 16.40 -8.73
N ARG A 144 7.24 15.34 -7.97
CA ARG A 144 8.50 14.59 -8.13
C ARG A 144 8.53 13.93 -9.49
N SER A 145 9.66 14.03 -10.20
CA SER A 145 9.82 13.42 -11.53
C SER A 145 10.47 12.05 -11.41
N ILE A 146 9.77 11.00 -11.85
CA ILE A 146 10.27 9.62 -11.83
C ILE A 146 10.48 9.11 -13.25
N LEU A 147 11.61 8.46 -13.49
CA LEU A 147 11.85 7.70 -14.71
C LEU A 147 11.57 6.22 -14.44
N VAL A 148 10.63 5.63 -15.17
CA VAL A 148 10.38 4.18 -15.14
C VAL A 148 10.85 3.54 -16.44
N VAL A 149 11.65 2.49 -16.33
CA VAL A 149 12.14 1.69 -17.46
C VAL A 149 11.81 0.23 -17.17
N GLY A 150 11.12 -0.44 -18.08
CA GLY A 150 10.71 -1.81 -17.84
C GLY A 150 9.77 -2.38 -18.87
N ASP A 151 9.33 -3.60 -18.61
CA ASP A 151 8.39 -4.34 -19.44
C ASP A 151 6.96 -3.83 -19.23
N CYS A 152 6.40 -3.10 -20.21
CA CYS A 152 5.02 -2.63 -20.18
C CYS A 152 4.12 -3.66 -20.87
N MET A 153 2.97 -3.95 -20.26
CA MET A 153 1.99 -4.91 -20.81
C MET A 153 0.57 -4.37 -20.74
N LEU A 154 -0.33 -5.01 -21.49
CA LEU A 154 -1.76 -4.75 -21.45
C LEU A 154 -2.45 -5.82 -20.62
N ASP A 155 -3.00 -5.43 -19.47
CA ASP A 155 -3.91 -6.29 -18.72
C ASP A 155 -5.31 -6.15 -19.31
N ARG A 156 -5.86 -7.23 -19.85
CA ARG A 156 -7.20 -7.27 -20.46
C ARG A 156 -8.11 -8.17 -19.65
N TYR A 157 -9.29 -7.69 -19.31
CA TYR A 157 -10.32 -8.44 -18.64
C TYR A 157 -11.53 -8.55 -19.55
N THR A 158 -11.96 -9.77 -19.86
CA THR A 158 -13.23 -10.01 -20.53
C THR A 158 -14.20 -10.65 -19.56
N GLN A 159 -15.21 -9.90 -19.14
CA GLN A 159 -16.26 -10.37 -18.26
C GLN A 159 -17.40 -10.96 -19.08
N GLY A 160 -17.86 -12.14 -18.69
CA GLY A 160 -18.95 -12.82 -19.40
C GLY A 160 -19.76 -13.78 -18.54
N SER A 161 -20.92 -14.18 -19.05
CA SER A 161 -21.73 -15.27 -18.46
C SER A 161 -21.40 -16.61 -19.11
N ILE A 162 -21.47 -17.67 -18.31
CA ILE A 162 -21.38 -19.06 -18.77
C ILE A 162 -22.77 -19.66 -18.60
N ASP A 163 -23.46 -19.86 -19.72
CA ASP A 163 -24.84 -20.37 -19.72
C ASP A 163 -24.94 -21.79 -20.30
N ARG A 164 -23.86 -22.30 -20.92
CA ARG A 164 -23.81 -23.63 -21.54
C ARG A 164 -22.38 -24.16 -21.71
N ILE A 165 -22.29 -25.47 -21.95
CA ILE A 165 -21.09 -26.15 -22.45
C ILE A 165 -21.10 -26.15 -23.97
N SER A 166 -19.92 -26.11 -24.59
CA SER A 166 -19.79 -26.17 -26.05
C SER A 166 -20.24 -27.53 -26.60
N PRO A 167 -20.98 -27.59 -27.72
CA PRO A 167 -21.28 -28.84 -28.41
C PRO A 167 -20.05 -29.43 -29.13
N GLU A 168 -18.98 -28.64 -29.32
CA GLU A 168 -17.77 -29.04 -30.04
C GLU A 168 -16.73 -29.70 -29.14
N ALA A 169 -16.71 -29.35 -27.85
CA ALA A 169 -15.79 -29.87 -26.84
C ALA A 169 -16.36 -29.64 -25.43
N PRO A 170 -15.98 -30.42 -24.40
CA PRO A 170 -16.48 -30.28 -23.04
C PRO A 170 -15.87 -29.07 -22.31
N VAL A 171 -16.03 -27.88 -22.88
CA VAL A 171 -15.51 -26.60 -22.37
C VAL A 171 -16.64 -25.58 -22.22
N PRO A 172 -16.58 -24.68 -21.23
CA PRO A 172 -17.55 -23.60 -21.07
C PRO A 172 -17.56 -22.64 -22.26
N VAL A 173 -18.75 -22.18 -22.68
CA VAL A 173 -18.88 -21.07 -23.63
C VAL A 173 -19.10 -19.78 -22.86
N VAL A 174 -18.13 -18.86 -22.95
CA VAL A 174 -18.24 -17.53 -22.32
C VAL A 174 -18.88 -16.55 -23.30
N ARG A 175 -20.05 -16.02 -22.94
CA ARG A 175 -20.65 -14.88 -23.66
C ARG A 175 -20.06 -13.59 -23.09
N ALA A 176 -19.08 -13.02 -23.79
CA ALA A 176 -18.47 -11.74 -23.43
C ALA A 176 -19.52 -10.62 -23.37
N ARG A 177 -19.50 -9.82 -22.30
CA ARG A 177 -20.38 -8.67 -22.07
C ARG A 177 -19.59 -7.37 -22.02
N GLU A 178 -18.46 -7.39 -21.32
CA GLU A 178 -17.61 -6.23 -21.11
C GLU A 178 -16.14 -6.60 -21.32
N VAL A 179 -15.39 -5.66 -21.89
CA VAL A 179 -13.93 -5.74 -21.99
C VAL A 179 -13.34 -4.50 -21.33
N LYS A 180 -12.53 -4.71 -20.31
CA LYS A 180 -11.78 -3.66 -19.62
C LYS A 180 -10.30 -3.87 -19.85
N GLU A 181 -9.59 -2.79 -20.17
CA GLU A 181 -8.17 -2.81 -20.46
C GLU A 181 -7.43 -1.81 -19.57
N MET A 182 -6.29 -2.25 -19.05
CA MET A 182 -5.51 -1.52 -18.08
C MET A 182 -4.02 -1.66 -18.39
N LEU A 183 -3.24 -0.71 -17.88
CA LEU A 183 -1.79 -0.77 -17.92
C LEU A 183 -1.31 -1.83 -16.92
N GLY A 184 -0.50 -2.78 -17.38
CA GLY A 184 0.12 -3.81 -16.55
C GLY A 184 1.65 -3.70 -16.55
N GLY A 185 2.28 -4.41 -15.61
CA GLY A 185 3.73 -4.41 -15.44
C GLY A 185 4.30 -3.04 -15.13
N ALA A 186 5.32 -2.61 -15.87
CA ALA A 186 5.84 -1.24 -15.79
C ALA A 186 4.74 -0.17 -15.98
N GLY A 187 3.70 -0.50 -16.75
CA GLY A 187 2.51 0.31 -16.94
C GLY A 187 1.70 0.53 -15.65
N ASN A 188 1.60 -0.49 -14.81
CA ASN A 188 0.89 -0.40 -13.52
C ASN A 188 1.69 0.41 -12.50
N ALA A 189 3.03 0.23 -12.46
CA ALA A 189 3.90 1.04 -11.62
C ALA A 189 3.78 2.54 -11.95
N VAL A 190 3.75 2.92 -13.23
CA VAL A 190 3.60 4.33 -13.63
C VAL A 190 2.19 4.86 -13.36
N ALA A 191 1.16 4.01 -13.44
CA ALA A 191 -0.19 4.38 -13.06
C ALA A 191 -0.28 4.72 -11.56
N ASN A 192 0.35 3.92 -10.70
CA ASN A 192 0.44 4.20 -9.26
C ASN A 192 1.20 5.51 -8.98
N ILE A 193 2.37 5.70 -9.59
CA ILE A 193 3.17 6.93 -9.43
C ILE A 193 2.35 8.16 -9.84
N LYS A 194 1.59 8.06 -10.94
CA LYS A 194 0.76 9.15 -11.44
C LYS A 194 -0.41 9.46 -10.51
N GLU A 195 -1.09 8.43 -9.99
CA GLU A 195 -2.21 8.56 -9.05
C GLU A 195 -1.78 9.21 -7.73
N LEU A 196 -0.54 8.94 -7.30
CA LEU A 196 0.10 9.55 -6.13
C LEU A 196 0.63 10.98 -6.38
N GLY A 197 0.27 11.60 -7.50
CA GLY A 197 0.51 13.02 -7.78
C GLY A 197 1.91 13.37 -8.33
N ALA A 198 2.75 12.38 -8.59
CA ALA A 198 4.07 12.59 -9.16
C ALA A 198 4.04 12.73 -10.70
N ASN A 199 5.09 13.35 -11.23
CA ASN A 199 5.38 13.36 -12.66
C ASN A 199 6.12 12.08 -13.02
N VAL A 200 5.67 11.38 -14.06
CA VAL A 200 6.31 10.13 -14.47
C VAL A 200 6.49 10.06 -15.97
N GLN A 201 7.66 9.56 -16.38
CA GLN A 201 7.94 9.20 -17.75
C GLN A 201 8.33 7.73 -17.83
N ILE A 202 7.65 6.98 -18.71
CA ILE A 202 7.94 5.58 -18.99
C ILE A 202 8.78 5.44 -20.26
N ILE A 203 9.80 4.58 -20.23
CA ILE A 203 10.53 4.11 -21.41
C ILE A 203 10.37 2.59 -21.49
N SER A 204 9.77 2.11 -22.56
CA SER A 204 9.48 0.68 -22.73
C SER A 204 9.46 0.28 -24.21
N VAL A 205 9.26 -1.01 -24.47
CA VAL A 205 9.16 -1.59 -25.81
C VAL A 205 7.80 -2.25 -25.96
N VAL A 206 7.16 -2.00 -27.10
CA VAL A 206 5.87 -2.61 -27.47
C VAL A 206 5.98 -3.22 -28.87
N GLY A 207 5.09 -4.15 -29.20
CA GLY A 207 4.91 -4.65 -30.55
C GLY A 207 4.35 -3.57 -31.48
N LYS A 208 4.45 -3.80 -32.79
CA LYS A 208 3.77 -2.98 -33.81
C LYS A 208 2.37 -3.53 -34.08
N ASP A 209 1.51 -3.49 -33.07
CA ASP A 209 0.20 -4.15 -33.06
C ASP A 209 -0.87 -3.32 -32.33
N GLY A 210 -2.11 -3.81 -32.37
CA GLY A 210 -3.26 -3.18 -31.70
C GLY A 210 -3.06 -2.97 -30.20
N PRO A 211 -2.61 -3.98 -29.43
CA PRO A 211 -2.34 -3.80 -28.00
C PRO A 211 -1.27 -2.75 -27.70
N GLY A 212 -0.20 -2.66 -28.50
CA GLY A 212 0.82 -1.63 -28.35
C GLY A 212 0.27 -0.22 -28.57
N GLN A 213 -0.61 -0.06 -29.56
CA GLN A 213 -1.34 1.20 -29.78
C GLN A 213 -2.30 1.51 -28.62
N GLN A 214 -2.93 0.51 -28.02
CA GLN A 214 -3.81 0.69 -26.88
C GLN A 214 -3.07 1.13 -25.61
N ILE A 215 -1.90 0.54 -25.32
CA ILE A 215 -1.03 1.01 -24.22
C ILE A 215 -0.69 2.49 -24.40
N LYS A 216 -0.35 2.90 -25.62
CA LYS A 216 -0.06 4.31 -25.94
C LYS A 216 -1.27 5.23 -25.66
N THR A 217 -2.48 4.79 -26.00
CA THR A 217 -3.72 5.53 -25.71
C THR A 217 -3.94 5.65 -24.20
N LEU A 218 -3.85 4.54 -23.45
CA LEU A 218 -4.04 4.53 -21.99
C LEU A 218 -3.05 5.44 -21.25
N LEU A 219 -1.78 5.45 -21.67
CA LEU A 219 -0.76 6.36 -21.10
C LEU A 219 -1.09 7.83 -21.40
N LYS A 220 -1.52 8.13 -22.63
CA LYS A 220 -1.89 9.48 -23.05
C LYS A 220 -3.11 9.99 -22.29
N ASP A 221 -4.14 9.17 -22.13
CA ASP A 221 -5.38 9.53 -21.42
C ASP A 221 -5.13 9.83 -19.94
N LYS A 222 -4.15 9.14 -19.34
CA LYS A 222 -3.66 9.44 -17.97
C LYS A 222 -2.67 10.62 -17.90
N GLY A 223 -2.33 11.25 -19.03
CA GLY A 223 -1.36 12.35 -19.08
C GLY A 223 0.06 11.92 -18.67
N ILE A 224 0.43 10.66 -18.93
CA ILE A 224 1.76 10.10 -18.64
C ILE A 224 2.65 10.30 -19.86
N LYS A 225 3.86 10.84 -19.66
CA LYS A 225 4.86 10.95 -20.72
C LYS A 225 5.41 9.56 -21.03
N SER A 226 5.56 9.22 -22.31
CA SER A 226 6.02 7.88 -22.69
C SER A 226 6.94 7.90 -23.91
N THR A 227 8.04 7.16 -23.83
CA THR A 227 8.86 6.77 -24.97
C THR A 227 8.67 5.27 -25.21
N LEU A 228 7.68 4.92 -26.03
CA LEU A 228 7.42 3.54 -26.42
C LEU A 228 8.12 3.22 -27.74
N LEU A 229 9.13 2.36 -27.69
CA LEU A 229 9.83 1.89 -28.89
C LEU A 229 9.07 0.70 -29.48
N SER A 230 8.71 0.78 -30.75
CA SER A 230 8.06 -0.34 -31.44
C SER A 230 9.07 -1.33 -32.00
N GLU A 231 8.83 -2.62 -31.79
CA GLU A 231 9.59 -3.71 -32.39
C GLU A 231 8.65 -4.65 -33.15
N SER A 232 8.85 -4.80 -34.47
CA SER A 232 7.92 -5.56 -35.33
C SER A 232 8.06 -7.08 -35.20
N THR A 233 9.17 -7.56 -34.62
CA THR A 233 9.50 -8.97 -34.50
C THR A 233 8.93 -9.63 -33.25
N ARG A 234 8.20 -8.88 -32.40
CA ARG A 234 7.58 -9.40 -31.19
C ARG A 234 6.19 -8.81 -30.96
N PRO A 235 5.25 -9.57 -30.36
CA PRO A 235 3.97 -9.01 -29.94
C PRO A 235 4.16 -8.12 -28.71
N THR A 236 3.26 -7.16 -28.55
CA THR A 236 3.06 -6.49 -27.26
C THR A 236 2.58 -7.52 -26.24
N THR A 237 3.16 -7.53 -25.04
CA THR A 237 2.75 -8.43 -23.96
C THR A 237 1.30 -8.15 -23.54
N VAL A 238 0.44 -9.15 -23.60
CA VAL A 238 -0.96 -9.08 -23.14
C VAL A 238 -1.24 -10.19 -22.14
N LYS A 239 -1.86 -9.82 -21.01
CA LYS A 239 -2.37 -10.74 -20.00
C LYS A 239 -3.89 -10.69 -20.01
N HIS A 240 -4.51 -11.58 -20.79
CA HIS A 240 -5.95 -11.59 -21.00
C HIS A 240 -6.64 -12.56 -20.05
N ARG A 241 -7.35 -12.03 -19.06
CA ARG A 241 -8.13 -12.77 -18.08
C ARG A 241 -9.59 -12.79 -18.51
N ILE A 242 -10.14 -13.98 -18.69
CA ILE A 242 -11.56 -14.18 -18.90
C ILE A 242 -12.19 -14.49 -17.54
N VAL A 243 -13.17 -13.69 -17.15
CA VAL A 243 -13.77 -13.74 -15.80
C VAL A 243 -15.28 -13.91 -15.89
N SER A 244 -15.86 -14.56 -14.88
CA SER A 244 -17.31 -14.70 -14.74
C SER A 244 -17.97 -13.35 -14.41
N ALA A 245 -19.30 -13.29 -14.42
CA ALA A 245 -20.05 -12.12 -13.96
C ALA A 245 -19.67 -11.69 -12.53
N ASN A 246 -19.25 -12.62 -11.67
CA ASN A 246 -18.81 -12.36 -10.29
C ASN A 246 -17.29 -12.22 -10.17
N MET A 247 -16.60 -11.85 -11.26
CA MET A 247 -15.15 -11.64 -11.33
C MET A 247 -14.26 -12.86 -11.00
N GLN A 248 -14.83 -14.06 -10.94
CA GLN A 248 -14.04 -15.28 -10.76
C GLN A 248 -13.28 -15.58 -12.07
N GLN A 249 -11.96 -15.80 -11.97
CA GLN A 249 -11.14 -16.13 -13.15
C GLN A 249 -11.50 -17.52 -13.69
N ILE A 250 -11.77 -17.57 -15.00
CA ILE A 250 -12.09 -18.80 -15.73
C ILE A 250 -10.83 -19.30 -16.44
N VAL A 251 -10.21 -18.43 -17.24
CA VAL A 251 -8.99 -18.74 -17.99
C VAL A 251 -8.14 -17.50 -18.19
N ARG A 252 -6.83 -17.68 -18.27
CA ARG A 252 -5.87 -16.64 -18.63
C ARG A 252 -5.16 -17.02 -19.93
N ILE A 253 -5.10 -16.07 -20.86
CA ILE A 253 -4.39 -16.19 -22.13
C ILE A 253 -3.27 -15.16 -22.12
N ASP A 254 -2.03 -15.65 -22.22
CA ASP A 254 -0.85 -14.80 -22.26
C ASP A 254 -0.35 -14.74 -23.71
N THR A 255 -0.22 -13.52 -24.26
CA THR A 255 0.43 -13.29 -25.57
C THR A 255 1.73 -12.55 -25.30
N GLU A 256 2.87 -13.22 -25.44
CA GLU A 256 4.14 -12.66 -25.02
C GLU A 256 5.36 -13.33 -25.64
N GLU A 257 6.48 -12.62 -25.61
CA GLU A 257 7.83 -13.12 -25.90
C GLU A 257 8.75 -12.75 -24.74
N SER A 258 9.69 -13.65 -24.40
CA SER A 258 10.62 -13.46 -23.28
C SER A 258 12.07 -13.23 -23.72
N HIS A 259 12.38 -13.39 -25.00
CA HIS A 259 13.73 -13.14 -25.50
C HIS A 259 14.12 -11.65 -25.35
N PRO A 260 15.41 -11.33 -25.18
CA PRO A 260 15.87 -9.95 -25.13
C PRO A 260 15.47 -9.14 -26.37
N ILE A 261 15.23 -7.84 -26.18
CA ILE A 261 15.01 -6.90 -27.30
C ILE A 261 16.22 -6.84 -28.24
N SER A 262 15.98 -6.48 -29.49
CA SER A 262 17.07 -6.35 -30.46
C SER A 262 18.13 -5.31 -30.04
N SER A 263 19.38 -5.52 -30.45
CA SER A 263 20.49 -4.59 -30.14
C SER A 263 20.26 -3.16 -30.64
N GLY A 264 19.50 -2.99 -31.73
CA GLY A 264 19.09 -1.70 -32.24
C GLY A 264 18.06 -1.01 -31.33
N THR A 265 17.05 -1.75 -30.86
CA THR A 265 16.06 -1.25 -29.89
C THR A 265 16.72 -0.92 -28.55
N GLU A 266 17.61 -1.78 -28.05
CA GLU A 266 18.38 -1.55 -26.83
C GLU A 266 19.18 -0.23 -26.88
N LYS A 267 19.88 0.03 -28.00
CA LYS A 267 20.61 1.30 -28.19
C LYS A 267 19.69 2.51 -28.13
N ARG A 268 18.52 2.46 -28.78
CA ARG A 268 17.53 3.55 -28.74
C ARG A 268 16.95 3.74 -27.34
N LEU A 269 16.69 2.65 -26.62
CA LEU A 269 16.19 2.68 -25.25
C LEU A 269 17.20 3.37 -24.32
N ILE A 270 18.48 2.98 -24.40
CA ILE A 270 19.58 3.60 -23.66
C ILE A 270 19.72 5.09 -23.99
N MET A 271 19.55 5.50 -25.25
CA MET A 271 19.58 6.91 -25.63
C MET A 271 18.43 7.69 -24.99
N ALA A 272 17.21 7.15 -25.00
CA ALA A 272 16.06 7.76 -24.35
C ALA A 272 16.26 7.87 -22.83
N MET A 273 16.85 6.86 -22.18
CA MET A 273 17.19 6.93 -20.75
C MET A 273 18.16 8.08 -20.47
N LYS A 274 19.20 8.25 -21.28
CA LYS A 274 20.20 9.33 -21.13
C LYS A 274 19.60 10.72 -21.29
N GLU A 275 18.58 10.87 -22.12
CA GLU A 275 17.86 12.13 -22.32
C GLU A 275 16.97 12.49 -21.12
N VAL A 276 16.27 11.50 -20.55
CA VAL A 276 15.27 11.74 -19.50
C VAL A 276 15.89 11.80 -18.09
N ALA A 277 16.88 10.95 -17.81
CA ALA A 277 17.45 10.78 -16.47
C ALA A 277 17.93 12.08 -15.78
N PRO A 278 18.51 13.08 -16.47
CA PRO A 278 18.92 14.35 -15.84
C PRO A 278 17.77 15.13 -15.19
N SER A 279 16.52 14.90 -15.62
CA SER A 279 15.33 15.57 -15.08
C SER A 279 14.60 14.76 -14.00
N ALA A 280 15.02 13.50 -13.78
CA ALA A 280 14.41 12.60 -12.82
C ALA A 280 15.00 12.78 -11.41
N ARG A 281 14.23 12.37 -10.40
CA ARG A 281 14.61 12.32 -8.99
C ARG A 281 14.78 10.90 -8.46
N ALA A 282 14.34 9.90 -9.21
CA ALA A 282 14.67 8.49 -9.03
C ALA A 282 14.47 7.74 -10.37
N ILE A 283 15.10 6.59 -10.49
CA ILE A 283 14.90 5.65 -11.60
C ILE A 283 14.32 4.36 -11.03
N LEU A 284 13.18 3.91 -11.55
CA LEU A 284 12.64 2.58 -11.29
C LEU A 284 12.90 1.68 -12.51
N LEU A 285 13.62 0.61 -12.27
CA LEU A 285 13.83 -0.49 -13.20
C LEU A 285 12.91 -1.63 -12.77
N THR A 286 11.89 -1.96 -13.58
CA THR A 286 10.94 -3.04 -13.27
C THR A 286 10.99 -4.14 -14.34
N ASP A 287 11.39 -5.33 -13.90
CA ASP A 287 11.60 -6.50 -14.75
C ASP A 287 10.38 -7.42 -14.66
N TYR A 288 9.89 -7.87 -15.82
CA TYR A 288 8.86 -8.91 -15.90
C TYR A 288 9.34 -10.12 -16.71
N ALA A 289 10.64 -10.23 -16.96
CA ALA A 289 11.22 -11.25 -17.81
C ALA A 289 10.68 -11.22 -19.25
N LYS A 290 10.37 -10.03 -19.78
CA LYS A 290 9.91 -9.85 -21.18
C LYS A 290 10.96 -9.21 -22.07
N GLY A 291 12.18 -9.01 -21.56
CA GLY A 291 13.36 -8.75 -22.37
C GLY A 291 13.71 -7.28 -22.57
N VAL A 292 12.95 -6.33 -21.98
CA VAL A 292 13.31 -4.90 -21.99
C VAL A 292 14.51 -4.62 -21.09
N LEU A 293 14.53 -5.19 -19.88
CA LEU A 293 15.62 -5.02 -18.92
C LEU A 293 16.75 -6.02 -19.15
N THR A 294 17.58 -5.75 -20.15
CA THR A 294 18.87 -6.44 -20.29
C THR A 294 19.86 -5.96 -19.22
N SER A 295 20.90 -6.74 -18.90
CA SER A 295 21.97 -6.33 -17.96
C SER A 295 22.63 -4.99 -18.36
N LYS A 296 22.66 -4.68 -19.66
CA LYS A 296 23.19 -3.41 -20.15
C LYS A 296 22.23 -2.23 -19.91
N VAL A 297 20.93 -2.46 -20.02
CA VAL A 297 19.91 -1.46 -19.64
C VAL A 297 19.97 -1.21 -18.14
N ILE A 298 20.05 -2.28 -17.34
CA ILE A 298 20.15 -2.20 -15.88
C ILE A 298 21.39 -1.43 -15.44
N SER A 299 22.58 -1.84 -15.92
CA SER A 299 23.84 -1.13 -15.62
C SER A 299 23.87 0.32 -16.14
N THR A 300 23.20 0.61 -17.26
CA THR A 300 22.99 1.99 -17.72
C THR A 300 22.16 2.78 -16.70
N GLY A 301 21.08 2.20 -16.17
CA GLY A 301 20.28 2.79 -15.10
C GLY A 301 21.13 3.16 -13.89
N TYR A 302 21.97 2.25 -13.40
CA TYR A 302 22.89 2.52 -12.29
C TYR A 302 23.91 3.61 -12.60
N SER A 303 24.50 3.59 -13.80
CA SER A 303 25.43 4.62 -14.24
C SER A 303 24.78 6.01 -14.26
N LEU A 304 23.53 6.10 -14.74
CA LEU A 304 22.76 7.33 -14.76
C LEU A 304 22.35 7.78 -13.36
N GLY A 305 21.93 6.86 -12.50
CA GLY A 305 21.61 7.15 -11.09
C GLY A 305 22.81 7.76 -10.38
N LYS A 306 23.98 7.12 -10.47
CA LYS A 306 25.24 7.61 -9.90
C LYS A 306 25.64 8.97 -10.48
N LYS A 307 25.56 9.14 -11.80
CA LYS A 307 25.93 10.39 -12.48
C LYS A 307 25.06 11.58 -12.04
N ASN A 308 23.77 11.36 -11.83
CA ASN A 308 22.82 12.41 -11.47
C ASN A 308 22.58 12.51 -9.96
N GLY A 309 23.20 11.64 -9.14
CA GLY A 309 23.01 11.62 -7.69
C GLY A 309 21.60 11.23 -7.25
N ILE A 310 20.93 10.36 -8.00
CA ILE A 310 19.55 9.91 -7.74
C ILE A 310 19.49 8.41 -7.47
N PRO A 311 18.57 7.95 -6.59
CA PRO A 311 18.41 6.54 -6.29
C PRO A 311 17.90 5.74 -7.50
N VAL A 312 18.34 4.48 -7.57
CA VAL A 312 17.85 3.51 -8.56
C VAL A 312 17.24 2.33 -7.82
N ILE A 313 15.97 2.08 -8.09
CA ILE A 313 15.20 0.97 -7.53
C ILE A 313 15.14 -0.12 -8.60
N LEU A 314 15.45 -1.35 -8.22
CA LEU A 314 15.27 -2.52 -9.08
C LEU A 314 14.18 -3.42 -8.49
N ASP A 315 13.15 -3.67 -9.29
CA ASP A 315 12.12 -4.66 -9.03
C ASP A 315 12.38 -5.88 -9.95
N PRO A 316 13.07 -6.93 -9.45
CA PRO A 316 13.64 -7.97 -10.29
C PRO A 316 12.65 -9.11 -10.59
N LYS A 317 12.86 -9.79 -11.73
CA LYS A 317 12.20 -11.08 -12.02
C LYS A 317 13.24 -12.19 -12.21
N PRO A 318 13.16 -13.29 -11.43
CA PRO A 318 14.17 -14.36 -11.45
C PRO A 318 14.30 -15.12 -12.77
N ASN A 319 13.18 -15.28 -13.49
CA ASN A 319 13.15 -15.92 -14.80
C ASN A 319 13.46 -14.92 -15.93
N GLY A 320 13.87 -13.70 -15.56
CA GLY A 320 14.23 -12.62 -16.46
C GLY A 320 15.70 -12.66 -16.84
N ILE A 321 16.15 -11.55 -17.43
CA ILE A 321 17.55 -11.38 -17.79
C ILE A 321 18.35 -10.92 -16.56
N ALA A 322 17.69 -10.33 -15.56
CA ALA A 322 18.32 -9.89 -14.33
C ALA A 322 18.90 -11.06 -13.54
N SER A 323 20.23 -11.08 -13.44
CA SER A 323 20.99 -12.03 -12.64
C SER A 323 21.27 -11.49 -11.24
N LEU A 324 21.77 -12.32 -10.32
CA LEU A 324 22.27 -11.84 -9.01
C LEU A 324 23.31 -10.72 -9.14
N GLU A 325 24.09 -10.71 -10.22
CA GLU A 325 25.06 -9.63 -10.49
C GLU A 325 24.36 -8.29 -10.73
N ASP A 326 23.22 -8.31 -11.41
CA ASP A 326 22.45 -7.11 -11.76
C ASP A 326 21.81 -6.45 -10.53
N LEU A 327 21.72 -7.13 -9.38
CA LEU A 327 21.15 -6.59 -8.14
C LEU A 327 22.14 -5.73 -7.35
N LYS A 328 23.46 -5.93 -7.56
CA LYS A 328 24.51 -5.43 -6.65
C LYS A 328 24.55 -3.92 -6.50
N ASP A 329 24.30 -3.20 -7.60
CA ASP A 329 24.46 -1.74 -7.68
C ASP A 329 23.17 -0.95 -7.45
N ALA A 330 22.04 -1.64 -7.21
CA ALA A 330 20.79 -0.98 -6.89
C ALA A 330 20.84 -0.23 -5.55
N SER A 331 20.13 0.89 -5.46
CA SER A 331 19.91 1.60 -4.19
C SER A 331 18.92 0.85 -3.31
N VAL A 332 17.86 0.34 -3.91
CA VAL A 332 16.87 -0.53 -3.27
C VAL A 332 16.47 -1.65 -4.24
N VAL A 333 16.34 -2.88 -3.73
CA VAL A 333 15.84 -4.04 -4.48
C VAL A 333 14.53 -4.51 -3.83
N THR A 334 13.46 -4.70 -4.61
CA THR A 334 12.09 -4.93 -4.08
C THR A 334 11.44 -6.29 -4.44
N PRO A 335 12.14 -7.45 -4.36
CA PRO A 335 11.56 -8.73 -4.73
C PRO A 335 10.47 -9.17 -3.73
N ASN A 336 9.60 -10.07 -4.17
CA ASN A 336 8.85 -10.91 -3.24
C ASN A 336 9.63 -12.16 -2.82
N MET A 337 9.16 -12.83 -1.76
CA MET A 337 9.78 -14.04 -1.23
C MET A 337 9.96 -15.15 -2.30
N ARG A 338 8.98 -15.32 -3.19
CA ARG A 338 9.10 -16.33 -4.26
C ARG A 338 10.22 -15.97 -5.22
N GLU A 339 10.35 -14.70 -5.56
CA GLU A 339 11.41 -14.19 -6.43
C GLU A 339 12.79 -14.31 -5.78
N ALA A 340 12.92 -13.94 -4.51
CA ALA A 340 14.16 -14.09 -3.76
C ALA A 340 14.64 -15.55 -3.71
N ARG A 341 13.72 -16.51 -3.46
CA ARG A 341 14.03 -17.95 -3.48
C ARG A 341 14.49 -18.43 -4.85
N LEU A 342 13.80 -18.02 -5.91
CA LEU A 342 14.15 -18.35 -7.29
C LEU A 342 15.54 -17.78 -7.68
N LEU A 343 15.82 -16.52 -7.35
CA LEU A 343 17.11 -15.87 -7.62
C LEU A 343 18.29 -16.58 -6.95
N LEU A 344 18.07 -17.09 -5.72
CA LEU A 344 19.10 -17.80 -4.97
C LEU A 344 19.16 -19.31 -5.27
N GLY A 345 18.16 -19.86 -5.97
CA GLY A 345 17.98 -21.31 -6.11
C GLY A 345 17.81 -22.02 -4.76
N ASP A 346 17.20 -21.35 -3.77
CA ASP A 346 17.08 -21.81 -2.38
C ASP A 346 15.61 -21.74 -1.96
N TYR A 347 14.93 -22.89 -1.94
CA TYR A 347 13.48 -22.98 -1.67
C TYR A 347 13.16 -23.40 -0.24
N ASP A 348 14.12 -24.01 0.44
CA ASP A 348 13.92 -24.71 1.71
C ASP A 348 14.37 -23.87 2.91
N SER A 349 15.25 -22.89 2.72
CA SER A 349 15.71 -22.05 3.82
C SER A 349 14.60 -21.13 4.35
N GLU A 350 14.67 -20.86 5.66
CA GLU A 350 13.81 -19.91 6.35
C GLU A 350 13.85 -18.52 5.69
N PRO A 351 12.71 -17.78 5.66
CA PRO A 351 12.59 -16.44 5.10
C PRO A 351 13.73 -15.48 5.46
N GLU A 352 14.12 -15.45 6.75
CA GLU A 352 15.18 -14.56 7.23
C GLU A 352 16.54 -14.89 6.61
N LYS A 353 16.84 -16.19 6.46
CA LYS A 353 18.08 -16.65 5.85
C LYS A 353 18.14 -16.32 4.36
N ILE A 354 17.00 -16.39 3.66
CA ILE A 354 16.86 -15.95 2.26
C ILE A 354 17.17 -14.45 2.14
N GLY A 355 16.55 -13.62 2.98
CA GLY A 355 16.77 -12.16 2.99
C GLY A 355 18.22 -11.78 3.33
N CYS A 356 18.81 -12.41 4.35
CA CYS A 356 20.22 -12.21 4.71
C CYS A 356 21.17 -12.63 3.58
N LYS A 357 20.95 -13.78 2.94
CA LYS A 357 21.79 -14.23 1.83
C LYS A 357 21.71 -13.29 0.63
N LEU A 358 20.49 -12.91 0.21
CA LEU A 358 20.29 -12.04 -0.94
C LEU A 358 20.84 -10.62 -0.71
N SER A 359 20.65 -10.06 0.48
CA SER A 359 21.11 -8.71 0.82
C SER A 359 22.62 -8.60 1.09
N SER A 360 23.35 -9.71 1.18
CA SER A 360 24.79 -9.69 1.46
C SER A 360 25.60 -9.07 0.31
N ASP A 361 25.18 -9.30 -0.93
CA ASP A 361 25.87 -8.82 -2.13
C ASP A 361 25.29 -7.51 -2.70
N ILE A 362 24.14 -7.06 -2.17
CA ILE A 362 23.50 -5.80 -2.56
C ILE A 362 24.18 -4.64 -1.82
N ARG A 363 24.69 -3.65 -2.56
CA ARG A 363 25.31 -2.44 -1.95
C ARG A 363 24.29 -1.56 -1.22
N GLY A 364 23.09 -1.48 -1.78
CA GLY A 364 21.95 -0.75 -1.23
C GLY A 364 21.24 -1.51 -0.12
N THR A 365 19.90 -1.51 -0.17
CA THR A 365 19.03 -2.18 0.80
C THR A 365 18.07 -3.10 0.07
N LEU A 366 17.76 -4.24 0.67
CA LEU A 366 16.75 -5.17 0.18
C LEU A 366 15.44 -4.92 0.94
N VAL A 367 14.36 -4.66 0.21
CA VAL A 367 12.99 -4.59 0.73
C VAL A 367 12.27 -5.82 0.24
N LEU A 368 12.10 -6.81 1.10
CA LEU A 368 11.57 -8.14 0.75
C LEU A 368 10.09 -8.23 1.13
N THR A 369 9.22 -8.38 0.13
CA THR A 369 7.78 -8.55 0.38
C THR A 369 7.44 -10.01 0.66
N ARG A 370 6.66 -10.25 1.72
CA ARG A 370 6.31 -11.60 2.21
C ARG A 370 4.82 -11.91 2.13
N GLY A 371 4.06 -11.12 1.37
CA GLY A 371 2.62 -11.31 1.20
C GLY A 371 1.89 -11.12 2.54
N GLY A 372 1.20 -12.16 3.02
CA GLY A 372 0.47 -12.12 4.28
C GLY A 372 1.34 -11.87 5.51
N ASP A 373 2.64 -12.18 5.46
CA ASP A 373 3.56 -11.91 6.56
C ASP A 373 4.10 -10.47 6.53
N GLY A 374 3.69 -9.61 5.59
CA GLY A 374 4.13 -8.22 5.53
C GLY A 374 5.46 -8.02 4.78
N MET A 375 6.39 -7.25 5.34
CA MET A 375 7.58 -6.76 4.63
C MET A 375 8.82 -6.68 5.53
N ASP A 376 9.96 -7.14 5.02
CA ASP A 376 11.25 -7.09 5.72
C ASP A 376 12.22 -6.12 5.04
N VAL A 377 13.03 -5.42 5.82
CA VAL A 377 14.16 -4.61 5.33
C VAL A 377 15.47 -5.27 5.75
N TYR A 378 16.32 -5.60 4.78
CA TYR A 378 17.66 -6.17 5.03
C TYR A 378 18.75 -5.27 4.46
N LYS A 379 19.89 -5.20 5.17
CA LYS A 379 21.07 -4.46 4.72
C LYS A 379 22.34 -5.21 5.11
N LYS A 380 23.22 -5.44 4.14
CA LYS A 380 24.52 -6.13 4.34
C LYS A 380 24.38 -7.46 5.09
N GLY A 381 23.40 -8.27 4.68
CA GLY A 381 23.16 -9.59 5.25
C GLY A 381 22.54 -9.62 6.65
N LYS A 382 21.91 -8.53 7.08
CA LYS A 382 21.22 -8.43 8.38
C LYS A 382 19.80 -7.92 8.21
N LEU A 383 18.86 -8.52 8.94
CA LEU A 383 17.52 -7.97 9.12
C LEU A 383 17.62 -6.67 9.92
N ILE A 384 17.04 -5.60 9.40
CA ILE A 384 17.00 -4.28 10.03
C ILE A 384 15.67 -4.08 10.74
N ILE A 385 14.56 -4.36 10.06
CA ILE A 385 13.21 -4.22 10.61
C ILE A 385 12.23 -5.11 9.85
N HIS A 386 11.19 -5.56 10.56
CA HIS A 386 10.02 -6.26 10.03
C HIS A 386 8.77 -5.40 10.21
N PHE A 387 7.91 -5.37 9.20
CA PHE A 387 6.60 -4.73 9.24
C PHE A 387 5.51 -5.78 9.00
N ASP A 388 4.59 -5.93 9.94
CA ASP A 388 3.45 -6.85 9.80
C ASP A 388 2.52 -6.43 8.66
N SER A 389 1.78 -7.37 8.08
CA SER A 389 0.73 -7.05 7.10
C SER A 389 -0.52 -6.47 7.77
N HIS A 390 -1.15 -5.48 7.13
CA HIS A 390 -2.35 -4.80 7.63
C HIS A 390 -3.59 -5.03 6.76
N SER A 391 -3.85 -6.28 6.32
CA SER A 391 -5.04 -6.56 5.50
C SER A 391 -5.68 -7.93 5.78
N PRO A 392 -6.71 -8.01 6.65
CA PRO A 392 -7.47 -9.24 6.83
C PRO A 392 -8.33 -9.61 5.60
N ASP A 393 -8.75 -8.62 4.80
CA ASP A 393 -9.72 -8.80 3.71
C ASP A 393 -9.08 -8.73 2.31
N VAL A 394 -8.24 -9.71 1.97
CA VAL A 394 -7.57 -9.76 0.66
C VAL A 394 -8.55 -10.16 -0.46
N VAL A 395 -8.73 -9.28 -1.45
CA VAL A 395 -9.59 -9.50 -2.63
C VAL A 395 -8.77 -9.99 -3.83
N ASP A 396 -7.70 -9.28 -4.20
CA ASP A 396 -6.84 -9.60 -5.34
C ASP A 396 -5.41 -9.10 -5.09
N VAL A 397 -4.42 -9.97 -5.19
CA VAL A 397 -3.00 -9.60 -4.98
C VAL A 397 -2.31 -9.05 -6.23
N SER A 398 -3.04 -8.98 -7.35
CA SER A 398 -2.51 -8.51 -8.64
C SER A 398 -2.03 -7.06 -8.56
N GLY A 399 -0.75 -6.82 -8.86
CA GLY A 399 -0.19 -5.46 -8.91
C GLY A 399 0.22 -4.87 -7.55
N ALA A 400 0.11 -5.64 -6.45
CA ALA A 400 0.60 -5.19 -5.14
C ALA A 400 2.11 -4.93 -5.14
N GLY A 401 2.90 -5.78 -5.80
CA GLY A 401 4.35 -5.59 -5.98
C GLY A 401 4.68 -4.31 -6.75
N ASP A 402 3.97 -4.00 -7.84
CA ASP A 402 4.14 -2.75 -8.59
C ASP A 402 3.86 -1.52 -7.72
N THR A 403 2.84 -1.62 -6.86
CA THR A 403 2.47 -0.55 -5.93
C THR A 403 3.59 -0.32 -4.92
N VAL A 404 4.15 -1.39 -4.34
CA VAL A 404 5.31 -1.30 -3.44
C VAL A 404 6.50 -0.67 -4.15
N ALA A 405 6.86 -1.16 -5.35
CA ALA A 405 7.99 -0.63 -6.11
C ALA A 405 7.79 0.86 -6.46
N ALA A 406 6.58 1.27 -6.84
CA ALA A 406 6.21 2.65 -7.11
C ALA A 406 6.35 3.54 -5.86
N VAL A 407 5.79 3.12 -4.72
CA VAL A 407 5.79 3.88 -3.47
C VAL A 407 7.20 3.98 -2.89
N VAL A 408 7.95 2.88 -2.86
CA VAL A 408 9.36 2.89 -2.46
C VAL A 408 10.15 3.87 -3.33
N THR A 409 9.96 3.82 -4.65
CA THR A 409 10.62 4.77 -5.57
C THR A 409 10.29 6.23 -5.25
N LEU A 410 9.02 6.54 -4.94
CA LEU A 410 8.59 7.89 -4.56
C LEU A 410 9.21 8.35 -3.25
N CYS A 411 9.19 7.50 -2.21
CA CYS A 411 9.82 7.81 -0.93
C CYS A 411 11.31 8.10 -1.09
N MET A 412 12.01 7.28 -1.88
CA MET A 412 13.43 7.49 -2.17
C MET A 412 13.68 8.77 -2.99
N ALA A 413 12.81 9.11 -3.94
CA ALA A 413 12.88 10.38 -4.69
C ALA A 413 12.66 11.63 -3.82
N CYS A 414 12.06 11.45 -2.65
CA CYS A 414 11.86 12.48 -1.64
C CYS A 414 13.01 12.56 -0.62
N GLY A 415 13.96 11.62 -0.66
CA GLY A 415 15.10 11.56 0.26
C GLY A 415 14.79 10.87 1.59
N SER A 416 13.73 10.06 1.64
CA SER A 416 13.31 9.33 2.84
C SER A 416 14.27 8.19 3.19
N THR A 417 14.14 7.67 4.41
CA THR A 417 14.80 6.41 4.81
C THR A 417 14.18 5.23 4.06
N VAL A 418 14.91 4.11 3.95
CA VAL A 418 14.37 2.90 3.29
C VAL A 418 13.34 2.23 4.19
N GLU A 419 13.49 2.38 5.50
CA GLU A 419 12.57 1.90 6.52
C GLU A 419 11.20 2.59 6.39
N ASP A 420 11.17 3.92 6.25
CA ASP A 420 9.92 4.64 5.95
C ASP A 420 9.35 4.25 4.58
N ALA A 421 10.22 4.10 3.58
CA ALA A 421 9.79 3.69 2.24
C ALA A 421 9.12 2.30 2.24
N ALA A 422 9.68 1.35 2.98
CA ALA A 422 9.16 -0.01 3.12
C ALA A 422 7.84 -0.01 3.90
N ASP A 423 7.73 0.72 5.00
CA ASP A 423 6.51 0.82 5.78
C ASP A 423 5.35 1.45 5.00
N ILE A 424 5.58 2.61 4.37
CA ILE A 424 4.58 3.28 3.52
C ILE A 424 4.21 2.35 2.36
N GLY A 425 5.19 1.64 1.77
CA GLY A 425 4.94 0.64 0.73
C GLY A 425 4.09 -0.53 1.20
N ASN A 426 4.31 -1.03 2.41
CA ASN A 426 3.53 -2.11 3.02
C ASN A 426 2.07 -1.69 3.26
N ARG A 427 1.86 -0.47 3.76
CA ARG A 427 0.53 0.12 3.93
C ARG A 427 -0.18 0.36 2.61
N ALA A 428 0.53 0.85 1.59
CA ALA A 428 -0.01 0.98 0.23
C ALA A 428 -0.42 -0.38 -0.37
N ALA A 429 0.40 -1.42 -0.18
CA ALA A 429 0.06 -2.78 -0.57
C ALA A 429 -1.24 -3.25 0.10
N SER A 430 -1.41 -2.98 1.40
CA SER A 430 -2.62 -3.33 2.14
C SER A 430 -3.89 -2.75 1.53
N ILE A 431 -3.83 -1.55 0.92
CA ILE A 431 -4.97 -0.92 0.26
C ILE A 431 -5.29 -1.61 -1.06
N VAL A 432 -4.29 -1.76 -1.93
CA VAL A 432 -4.53 -2.24 -3.30
C VAL A 432 -4.96 -3.70 -3.32
N VAL A 433 -4.53 -4.51 -2.35
CA VAL A 433 -4.98 -5.92 -2.27
C VAL A 433 -6.47 -6.08 -1.94
N ARG A 434 -7.12 -5.02 -1.45
CA ARG A 434 -8.57 -4.97 -1.20
C ARG A 434 -9.36 -4.54 -2.45
N LYS A 435 -8.68 -4.16 -3.53
CA LYS A 435 -9.28 -3.73 -4.80
C LYS A 435 -9.13 -4.84 -5.84
N SER A 436 -10.01 -4.87 -6.84
CA SER A 436 -9.96 -5.87 -7.91
C SER A 436 -9.03 -5.43 -9.05
N GLY A 437 -8.20 -6.36 -9.54
CA GLY A 437 -7.25 -6.14 -10.62
C GLY A 437 -6.01 -5.35 -10.18
N ALA A 438 -5.18 -4.96 -11.16
CA ALA A 438 -3.99 -4.12 -10.94
C ALA A 438 -4.40 -2.66 -10.60
N ALA A 439 -4.99 -2.48 -9.42
CA ALA A 439 -5.53 -1.22 -8.96
C ALA A 439 -4.45 -0.23 -8.52
N THR A 440 -4.83 1.05 -8.46
CA THR A 440 -4.02 2.13 -7.89
C THR A 440 -4.64 2.63 -6.58
N LEU A 441 -3.89 3.45 -5.86
CA LEU A 441 -4.37 4.17 -4.68
C LEU A 441 -4.12 5.68 -4.79
N THR A 442 -4.97 6.45 -4.13
CA THR A 442 -4.83 7.90 -4.00
C THR A 442 -3.96 8.28 -2.80
N VAL A 443 -3.51 9.54 -2.77
CA VAL A 443 -2.78 10.10 -1.61
C VAL A 443 -3.63 10.07 -0.34
N GLY A 444 -4.93 10.38 -0.43
CA GLY A 444 -5.83 10.37 0.73
C GLY A 444 -5.95 8.96 1.33
N GLU A 445 -6.23 7.96 0.48
CA GLU A 445 -6.29 6.56 0.92
C GLU A 445 -4.98 6.12 1.61
N LEU A 446 -3.83 6.56 1.11
CA LEU A 446 -2.53 6.21 1.70
C LEU A 446 -2.32 6.88 3.07
N ILE A 447 -2.67 8.16 3.21
CA ILE A 447 -2.55 8.89 4.47
C ILE A 447 -3.46 8.30 5.55
N ASP A 448 -4.68 7.89 5.18
CA ASP A 448 -5.68 7.32 6.10
C ASP A 448 -5.20 6.03 6.79
N VAL A 449 -4.24 5.33 6.17
CA VAL A 449 -3.69 4.06 6.69
C VAL A 449 -2.28 4.19 7.25
N LEU A 450 -1.70 5.39 7.37
CA LEU A 450 -0.46 5.65 8.12
C LEU A 450 -0.77 5.67 9.63
#